data_AF-A0A3C1LA24-F1
#
_entry.id   AF-A0A3C1LA24-F1
#
_cell.length_a   1.000
_cell.length_b   1.000
_cell.length_c   1.000
_cell.angle_alpha   90.00
_cell.angle_beta   90.00
_cell.angle_gamma   90.00
#
_symmetry.space_group_name_H-M   'P 1'
#
loop_
_entity.id
_entity.type
_entity.pdbx_description
1 polymer ?
#
loop_
_entity_poly.entity_id
_entity_poly.type
_entity_poly.pdbx_seq_one_letter_code
_entity_poly.pdbx_strand_id
1 'polypeptide(L)' 'MRKPTVPAVDSLAQLETDVCDCRQCPRLVAWREQVAVDKRASYRDEAYWGRGVPGFGDPAAKVMVLGL' A
#
# COMPACT_ATOMS: atom_id res chain seq x y z
N MET A 1 14.97 -2.80 -28.99
CA MET A 1 14.76 -2.54 -27.55
C MET A 1 13.32 -2.09 -27.37
N ARG A 2 12.44 -2.99 -26.91
CA ARG A 2 11.01 -2.72 -26.76
C ARG A 2 10.87 -1.67 -25.65
N LYS A 3 10.50 -0.44 -25.99
CA LYS A 3 10.10 0.54 -24.97
C LYS A 3 8.96 -0.10 -24.17
N PRO A 4 8.97 -0.05 -22.83
CA PRO A 4 7.78 -0.39 -22.08
C PRO A 4 6.67 0.52 -22.60
N THR A 5 5.63 -0.07 -23.19
CA THR A 5 4.37 0.63 -23.38
C THR A 5 3.89 0.94 -21.98
N VAL A 6 4.05 2.19 -21.55
CA VAL A 6 3.39 2.68 -20.34
C VAL A 6 1.90 2.48 -20.62
N PRO A 7 1.19 1.61 -19.89
CA PRO A 7 -0.24 1.47 -20.07
C PRO A 7 -0.90 2.85 -19.82
N ALA A 8 -2.13 3.01 -20.29
CA ALA A 8 -2.93 4.19 -19.94
C ALA A 8 -2.81 4.44 -18.43
N VAL A 9 -2.58 5.69 -18.03
CA VAL A 9 -2.33 6.03 -16.63
C VAL A 9 -3.55 5.56 -15.83
N ASP A 10 -3.38 4.50 -15.04
CA ASP A 10 -4.45 4.05 -14.15
C ASP A 10 -4.81 5.21 -13.22
N SER A 11 -6.11 5.37 -12.96
CA SER A 11 -6.55 6.38 -12.00
C SER A 11 -5.93 6.10 -10.64
N LEU A 12 -5.69 7.14 -9.83
CA LEU A 12 -5.21 6.94 -8.46
C LEU A 12 -6.11 5.98 -7.68
N ALA A 13 -7.43 6.01 -7.91
CA ALA A 13 -8.38 5.08 -7.29
C ALA A 13 -8.13 3.61 -7.69
N GLN A 14 -7.75 3.34 -8.94
CA GLN A 14 -7.40 1.97 -9.36
C GLN A 14 -6.10 1.53 -8.71
N LEU A 15 -5.09 2.41 -8.70
CA LEU A 15 -3.81 2.13 -8.05
C LEU A 15 -3.97 1.87 -6.55
N GLU A 16 -4.82 2.63 -5.87
CA GLU A 16 -5.16 2.42 -4.46
C GLU A 16 -5.70 1.01 -4.23
N THR A 17 -6.62 0.56 -5.09
CA THR A 17 -7.19 -0.80 -5.04
C THR A 17 -6.11 -1.85 -5.24
N ASP A 18 -5.31 -1.70 -6.30
CA ASP A 18 -4.25 -2.65 -6.64
C ASP A 18 -3.20 -2.77 -5.53
N VAL A 19 -2.82 -1.65 -4.90
CA VAL A 19 -1.88 -1.61 -3.77
C VAL A 19 -2.48 -2.30 -2.54
N CYS A 20 -3.75 -2.02 -2.22
CA CYS A 20 -4.43 -2.62 -1.08
C CYS A 20 -4.58 -4.15 -1.22
N ASP A 21 -4.74 -4.63 -2.44
CA ASP A 21 -4.94 -6.05 -2.78
C ASP A 21 -3.66 -6.81 -3.09
N CYS A 22 -2.53 -6.11 -3.29
CA CYS A 22 -1.27 -6.74 -3.64
C CYS A 22 -0.80 -7.74 -2.57
N ARG A 23 -0.41 -8.93 -3.04
CA ARG A 23 0.16 -10.02 -2.25
C ARG A 23 1.46 -10.59 -2.84
N GLN A 24 2.11 -9.86 -3.74
CA GLN A 24 3.27 -10.36 -4.50
C GLN A 24 4.53 -10.60 -3.64
N CYS A 25 4.60 -10.05 -2.43
CA CYS A 25 5.76 -10.16 -1.54
C CYS A 25 5.43 -11.06 -0.33
N PRO A 26 5.68 -12.39 -0.38
CA PRO A 26 5.19 -13.33 0.64
C PRO A 26 5.64 -12.97 2.06
N ARG A 27 6.90 -12.57 2.21
CA ARG A 27 7.48 -12.15 3.51
C ARG A 27 6.76 -10.94 4.11
N LEU A 28 6.43 -9.94 3.29
CA LEU A 28 5.77 -8.71 3.76
C LEU A 28 4.30 -8.95 4.10
N VAL A 29 3.63 -9.78 3.29
CA VAL A 29 2.25 -10.19 3.53
C VAL A 29 2.12 -10.96 4.85
N ALA A 30 2.98 -11.95 5.07
CA ALA A 30 3.00 -12.71 6.32
C ALA A 30 3.23 -11.79 7.53
N TRP A 31 4.19 -10.86 7.42
CA TRP A 31 4.49 -9.92 8.49
C TRP A 31 3.33 -8.98 8.81
N ARG A 32 2.74 -8.31 7.80
CA ARG A 32 1.66 -7.32 8.02
C ARG A 32 0.40 -7.97 8.60
N GLU A 33 0.12 -9.22 8.23
CA GLU A 33 -1.01 -9.99 8.77
C GLU A 33 -0.73 -10.44 10.20
N GLN A 34 0.48 -10.90 10.50
CA GLN A 34 0.87 -11.28 11.85
C GLN A 34 0.76 -10.11 12.82
N VAL A 35 1.35 -8.95 12.51
CA VAL A 35 1.31 -7.78 13.43
C VAL A 35 -0.08 -7.15 13.56
N ALA A 36 -1.00 -7.46 12.64
CA ALA A 36 -2.41 -7.08 12.78
C ALA A 36 -3.15 -7.92 13.83
N VAL A 37 -2.64 -9.12 14.15
CA VAL A 37 -3.14 -10.01 15.21
C VAL A 37 -2.32 -9.82 16.49
N ASP A 38 -1.00 -9.97 16.38
CA ASP A 38 -0.01 -9.85 17.45
C ASP A 38 0.38 -8.38 17.65
N LYS A 39 -0.60 -7.55 18.03
CA LYS A 39 -0.43 -6.10 18.13
C LYS A 39 0.48 -5.72 19.30
N ARG A 40 1.17 -4.59 19.14
CA ARG A 40 1.89 -3.94 20.26
C ARG A 40 0.90 -3.71 21.41
N ALA A 41 1.33 -3.98 22.65
CA ALA A 41 0.47 -3.89 23.83
C ALA A 41 -0.29 -2.55 23.96
N SER A 42 0.34 -1.42 23.60
CA SER A 42 -0.28 -0.09 23.63
C SER A 42 -1.44 0.09 22.64
N TYR A 43 -1.57 -0.76 21.64
CA TYR A 43 -2.59 -0.69 20.58
C TYR A 43 -3.39 -2.00 20.45
N ARG A 44 -3.41 -2.82 21.51
CA ARG A 44 -3.99 -4.17 21.46
C ARG A 44 -5.49 -4.17 21.09
N ASP A 45 -6.20 -3.12 21.48
CA ASP A 45 -7.65 -2.99 21.29
C ASP A 45 -8.02 -2.23 19.99
N GLU A 46 -7.03 -1.72 19.26
CA GLU A 46 -7.21 -0.97 18.01
C GLU A 46 -7.45 -1.90 16.81
N ALA A 47 -8.23 -1.47 15.82
CA ALA A 47 -8.33 -2.18 14.55
C ALA A 47 -7.10 -1.87 13.68
N TYR A 48 -6.38 -2.91 13.25
CA TYR A 48 -5.20 -2.75 12.37
C TYR A 48 -5.57 -2.98 10.91
N TRP A 49 -4.97 -2.20 10.01
CA TRP A 49 -5.22 -2.28 8.57
C TRP A 49 -4.77 -3.61 7.95
N GLY A 50 -3.55 -4.08 8.29
CA GLY A 50 -3.04 -5.38 7.85
C GLY A 50 -2.89 -5.56 6.33
N ARG A 51 -2.97 -4.49 5.53
CA ARG A 51 -2.93 -4.52 4.05
C ARG A 51 -1.91 -3.52 3.50
N GLY A 52 -1.76 -3.49 2.18
CA GLY A 52 -0.93 -2.48 1.50
C GLY A 52 -1.47 -1.08 1.77
N VAL A 53 -0.57 -0.11 1.95
CA VAL A 53 -0.96 1.26 2.29
C VAL A 53 -0.96 2.10 1.01
N PRO A 54 -2.11 2.65 0.59
CA PRO A 54 -2.16 3.52 -0.57
C PRO A 54 -1.42 4.84 -0.31
N GLY A 55 -1.10 5.56 -1.38
CA GLY A 55 -0.67 6.95 -1.28
C GLY A 55 -1.76 7.83 -0.67
N PHE A 56 -1.37 8.94 -0.05
CA PHE A 56 -2.29 9.91 0.52
C PHE A 56 -1.85 11.32 0.14
N GLY A 57 -2.81 12.17 -0.21
CA GLY A 57 -2.56 13.58 -0.49
C GLY A 57 -3.50 14.13 -1.55
N ASP A 58 -3.19 15.33 -2.00
CA ASP A 58 -3.87 15.99 -3.11
C ASP A 58 -3.48 15.31 -4.44
N PRO A 59 -4.44 14.77 -5.23
CA PRO A 59 -4.17 14.24 -6.58
C PRO A 59 -3.49 15.25 -7.52
N ALA A 60 -3.64 16.55 -7.24
CA ALA A 60 -3.02 17.65 -7.97
C ALA A 60 -1.76 18.21 -7.27
N ALA A 61 -1.22 17.51 -6.27
CA ALA A 61 -0.01 17.92 -5.55
C ALA A 61 1.16 18.10 -6.52
N LYS A 62 1.94 19.17 -6.30
CA LYS A 62 3.17 19.47 -7.08
C LYS A 62 4.43 18.86 -6.48
N VAL A 63 4.33 18.33 -5.27
CA VAL A 63 5.43 17.76 -4.48
C VAL A 63 4.98 16.42 -3.92
N MET A 64 5.85 15.41 -4.03
CA MET A 64 5.64 14.08 -3.46
C MET A 64 6.72 13.79 -2.42
N VAL A 65 6.31 13.29 -1.26
CA VAL A 65 7.22 12.78 -0.23
C VAL A 65 7.17 11.26 -0.28
N LEU A 66 8.32 10.63 -0.51
CA LEU A 66 8.43 9.17 -0.60
C LEU A 66 9.14 8.62 0.64
N GLY A 67 8.43 7.76 1.38
CA GLY A 67 8.97 7.01 2.51
C GLY A 67 9.67 5.71 2.10
N LEU A 68 10.05 4.91 3.10
CA LEU A 68 10.67 3.59 2.96
C LEU A 68 9.69 2.46 3.28
#